data_AF-A0A7W9SZU0-F1
#
_entry.id   AF-A0A7W9SZU0-F1
#
_cell.length_a   1.000
_cell.length_b   1.000
_cell.length_c   1.000
_cell.angle_alpha   90.00
_cell.angle_beta   90.00
_cell.angle_gamma   90.00
#
_symmetry.space_group_name_H-M   'P 1'
#
loop_
_entity.id
_entity.type
_entity.pdbx_description
1 polymer ?
#
loop_
_entity_poly.entity_id
_entity_poly.type
_entity_poly.pdbx_seq_one_letter_code
_entity_poly.pdbx_strand_id
1 'polypeptide(L)'
;MRSSLLLVPALTMLLHLAACQRNVAVTTPTDAPQTGMAGSVSTPAPTSANTIEPTPRPDAVFDAARRPKWLADRIQQHLNNEKQNPPIHIYSYQYDGATVYYESSPCCDQFTNLYAADGKLLCHPDGGLTGRGDGNCPDFTKTRTDEKLVWQDPR
;
A
#
# COMPACT_ATOMS: atom_id res chain seq x y z
N MET A 1 59.88 29.32 30.66
CA MET A 1 59.91 28.34 31.77
C MET A 1 59.14 28.92 32.95
N ARG A 2 58.38 28.07 33.68
CA ARG A 2 57.47 28.33 34.82
C ARG A 2 56.00 28.48 34.38
N SER A 3 55.27 27.37 34.24
CA SER A 3 54.54 26.60 35.28
C SER A 3 53.47 27.42 35.99
N SER A 4 52.22 27.15 35.62
CA SER A 4 51.06 27.34 36.50
C SER A 4 50.28 26.04 36.54
N LEU A 5 50.20 25.49 37.75
CA LEU A 5 49.51 24.26 38.14
C LEU A 5 48.00 24.53 38.35
N LEU A 6 47.19 23.56 37.91
CA LEU A 6 46.02 22.95 38.57
C LEU A 6 44.92 23.86 39.16
N LEU A 7 43.68 23.69 38.68
CA LEU A 7 42.60 23.07 39.49
C LEU A 7 41.40 22.68 38.60
N VAL A 8 40.96 21.42 38.75
CA VAL A 8 39.71 20.87 38.19
C VAL A 8 38.63 20.93 39.27
N PRO A 9 37.38 21.27 38.92
CA PRO A 9 36.23 20.56 39.49
C PRO A 9 35.31 20.07 38.34
N ALA A 10 35.16 18.75 38.16
CA ALA A 10 34.12 17.91 38.76
C ALA A 10 32.70 18.43 38.45
N LEU A 11 32.03 17.86 37.43
CA LEU A 11 30.95 16.85 37.60
C LEU A 11 29.77 17.45 38.39
N THR A 12 28.63 17.78 37.77
CA THR A 12 27.53 16.82 37.55
C THR A 12 26.49 17.40 36.57
N MET A 13 26.20 16.69 35.48
CA MET A 13 25.09 16.98 34.58
C MET A 13 23.92 16.07 34.99
N LEU A 14 22.96 16.59 35.77
CA LEU A 14 21.74 15.85 36.11
C LEU A 14 20.77 15.88 34.93
N LEU A 15 20.69 14.75 34.24
CA LEU A 15 19.70 14.45 33.22
C LEU A 15 18.40 14.02 33.91
N HIS A 16 17.36 14.84 33.85
CA HIS A 16 15.99 14.43 34.24
C HIS A 16 15.02 14.68 33.09
N LEU A 17 15.07 13.80 32.08
CA LEU A 17 13.90 13.55 31.25
C LEU A 17 12.97 12.62 32.03
N ALA A 18 11.92 13.20 32.63
CA ALA A 18 10.76 12.44 33.06
C ALA A 18 10.03 11.91 31.81
N ALA A 19 10.44 10.75 31.34
CA ALA A 19 9.69 9.98 30.36
C ALA A 19 8.44 9.41 31.07
N CYS A 20 7.28 10.01 30.81
CA CYS A 20 6.00 9.39 31.16
C CYS A 20 5.82 8.11 30.33
N GLN A 21 6.34 6.98 30.81
CA GLN A 21 5.98 5.67 30.30
C GLN A 21 4.55 5.35 30.78
N ARG A 22 3.55 5.62 29.92
CA ARG A 22 2.21 5.04 30.09
C ARG A 22 2.30 3.56 29.70
N ASN A 23 2.60 2.72 30.69
CA ASN A 23 2.43 1.29 30.57
C ASN A 23 0.92 0.99 30.42
N VAL A 24 0.49 0.66 29.21
CA VAL A 24 -0.87 0.17 28.96
C VAL A 24 -0.85 -1.34 29.15
N ALA A 25 -1.38 -1.81 30.28
CA ALA A 25 -1.64 -3.23 30.47
C ALA A 25 -2.86 -3.63 29.63
N VAL A 26 -2.62 -4.39 28.56
CA VAL A 26 -3.70 -5.02 27.78
C VAL A 26 -4.13 -6.27 28.52
N THR A 27 -5.07 -6.13 29.46
CA THR A 27 -5.75 -7.27 30.06
C THR A 27 -6.95 -7.64 29.19
N THR A 28 -6.72 -8.47 28.17
CA THR A 28 -7.84 -9.17 27.51
C THR A 28 -8.42 -10.16 28.52
N PRO A 29 -9.71 -10.05 28.90
CA PRO A 29 -10.37 -11.11 29.65
C PRO A 29 -10.34 -12.37 28.79
N THR A 30 -9.58 -13.37 29.21
CA THR A 30 -9.68 -14.71 28.64
C THR A 30 -10.81 -15.38 29.42
N ASP A 31 -12.03 -15.31 28.89
CA ASP A 31 -13.09 -16.16 29.40
C ASP A 31 -12.71 -17.62 29.14
N ALA A 32 -12.86 -18.46 30.17
CA ALA A 32 -12.67 -19.89 30.03
C ALA A 32 -13.70 -20.46 29.03
N PRO A 33 -13.35 -21.45 28.21
CA PRO A 33 -14.31 -22.08 27.32
C PRO A 33 -15.42 -22.71 28.17
N GLN A 34 -16.66 -22.27 27.99
CA GLN A 34 -17.79 -22.94 28.61
C GLN A 34 -17.85 -24.37 28.05
N THR A 35 -17.81 -25.36 28.93
CA THR A 35 -18.09 -26.76 28.62
C THR A 35 -19.58 -26.92 28.30
N GLY A 36 -19.96 -26.51 27.09
CA GLY A 36 -21.23 -26.84 26.47
C GLY A 36 -21.11 -28.18 25.74
N MET A 37 -21.96 -29.14 26.09
CA MET A 37 -22.05 -30.41 25.38
C MET A 37 -22.32 -30.17 23.89
N ALA A 38 -21.37 -30.53 23.04
CA ALA A 38 -21.55 -30.56 21.59
C ALA A 38 -22.53 -31.69 21.24
N GLY A 39 -23.82 -31.40 21.32
CA GLY A 39 -24.82 -32.19 20.62
C GLY A 39 -24.57 -32.06 19.13
N SER A 40 -24.33 -33.17 18.45
CA SER A 40 -24.20 -33.28 17.00
C SER A 40 -25.51 -32.90 16.31
N VAL A 41 -25.79 -31.60 16.25
CA VAL A 41 -26.74 -31.04 15.31
C VAL A 41 -25.89 -30.28 14.31
N SER A 42 -25.62 -30.92 13.18
CA SER A 42 -25.02 -30.26 12.02
C SER A 42 -25.87 -29.05 11.69
N THR A 43 -25.38 -27.87 12.06
CA THR A 43 -25.96 -26.61 11.57
C THR A 43 -25.78 -26.65 10.06
N PRO A 44 -26.85 -26.64 9.25
CA PRO A 44 -26.69 -26.57 7.80
C PRO A 44 -25.85 -25.33 7.47
N ALA A 45 -24.91 -25.46 6.55
CA ALA A 45 -24.25 -24.30 5.97
C ALA A 45 -25.35 -23.31 5.53
N PRO A 46 -25.22 -22.00 5.79
CA PRO A 46 -26.20 -21.04 5.33
C PRO A 46 -26.32 -21.19 3.81
N THR A 47 -27.47 -21.71 3.35
CA THR A 47 -27.74 -21.83 1.93
C THR A 47 -27.79 -20.41 1.39
N SER A 48 -26.77 -20.07 0.64
CA SER A 48 -26.62 -18.81 -0.05
C SER A 48 -27.68 -18.70 -1.17
N ALA A 49 -28.94 -18.53 -0.79
CA ALA A 49 -30.05 -18.34 -1.72
C ALA A 49 -30.03 -16.93 -2.36
N ASN A 50 -29.18 -16.02 -1.86
CA ASN A 50 -29.09 -14.62 -2.32
C ASN A 50 -27.67 -14.18 -2.72
N THR A 51 -26.69 -15.07 -2.86
CA THR A 51 -25.46 -14.67 -3.56
C THR A 51 -25.78 -14.64 -5.04
N ILE A 52 -26.16 -13.46 -5.50
CA ILE A 52 -26.03 -13.12 -6.90
C ILE A 52 -24.53 -13.23 -7.19
N GLU A 53 -24.13 -14.26 -7.92
CA GLU A 53 -22.82 -14.31 -8.53
C GLU A 53 -22.58 -12.94 -9.19
N PRO A 54 -21.52 -12.20 -8.82
CA PRO A 54 -21.28 -10.91 -9.43
C PRO A 54 -21.33 -11.12 -10.94
N THR A 55 -22.30 -10.49 -11.59
CA THR A 55 -22.35 -10.51 -13.05
C THR A 55 -20.95 -10.14 -13.52
N PRO A 56 -20.29 -10.97 -14.37
CA PRO A 56 -19.00 -10.62 -14.92
C PRO A 56 -19.14 -9.22 -15.47
N ARG A 57 -18.55 -8.25 -14.77
CA ARG A 57 -18.50 -6.88 -15.26
C ARG A 57 -17.80 -7.05 -16.60
N PRO A 58 -18.38 -6.62 -17.73
CA PRO A 58 -17.66 -6.60 -18.98
C PRO A 58 -16.31 -5.99 -18.64
N ASP A 59 -15.25 -6.78 -18.78
CA ASP A 59 -13.90 -6.40 -18.37
C ASP A 59 -13.74 -4.95 -18.81
N ALA A 60 -13.24 -4.07 -17.93
CA ALA A 60 -13.13 -2.66 -18.25
C ALA A 60 -12.29 -2.52 -19.53
N VAL A 61 -12.95 -2.58 -20.69
CA VAL A 61 -12.35 -2.38 -21.98
C VAL A 61 -12.28 -0.87 -22.08
N PHE A 62 -11.38 -0.30 -21.28
CA PHE A 62 -10.78 0.96 -21.63
C PHE A 62 -10.24 0.72 -23.03
N ASP A 63 -10.95 1.30 -24.00
CA ASP A 63 -10.84 0.97 -25.40
C ASP A 63 -9.38 0.89 -25.81
N ALA A 64 -8.91 -0.35 -26.02
CA ALA A 64 -7.50 -0.60 -26.29
C ALA A 64 -7.03 0.16 -27.54
N ALA A 65 -7.95 0.45 -28.48
CA ALA A 65 -7.68 1.24 -29.67
C ALA A 65 -7.49 2.74 -29.39
N ARG A 66 -7.95 3.25 -28.24
CA ARG A 66 -7.79 4.66 -27.81
C ARG A 66 -6.67 4.87 -26.79
N ARG A 67 -5.93 3.82 -26.44
CA ARG A 67 -4.84 3.92 -25.47
C ARG A 67 -3.66 4.74 -26.04
N PRO A 68 -3.05 5.66 -25.25
CA PRO A 68 -1.81 6.33 -25.66
C PRO A 68 -0.72 5.32 -26.01
N LYS A 69 0.07 5.59 -27.06
CA LYS A 69 1.11 4.68 -27.54
C LYS A 69 2.09 4.27 -26.44
N TRP A 70 2.55 5.22 -25.63
CA TRP A 70 3.50 4.95 -24.54
C TRP A 70 2.96 3.90 -23.55
N LEU A 71 1.65 3.92 -23.28
CA LEU A 71 1.04 3.00 -22.33
C LEU A 71 0.87 1.61 -22.93
N ALA A 72 0.58 1.53 -24.23
CA ALA A 72 0.61 0.25 -24.95
C ALA A 72 2.03 -0.36 -24.94
N ASP A 73 3.06 0.46 -25.17
CA ASP A 73 4.46 0.02 -25.13
C ASP A 73 4.85 -0.46 -23.72
N ARG A 74 4.41 0.25 -22.67
CA ARG A 74 4.63 -0.17 -21.27
C ARG A 74 3.99 -1.52 -20.93
N ILE A 75 2.78 -1.75 -21.44
CA ILE A 75 2.08 -3.03 -21.26
C ILE A 75 2.80 -4.16 -22.00
N GLN A 76 3.29 -3.91 -23.22
CA GLN A 76 4.09 -4.89 -23.95
C GLN A 76 5.40 -5.23 -23.22
N GLN A 77 6.03 -4.26 -22.53
CA GLN A 77 7.19 -4.54 -21.68
C GLN A 77 6.87 -5.55 -20.57
N HIS A 78 5.74 -5.40 -19.86
CA HIS A 78 5.33 -6.37 -18.84
C HIS A 78 5.09 -7.76 -19.41
N LEU A 79 4.38 -7.84 -20.54
CA LEU A 79 4.10 -9.11 -21.22
C LEU A 79 5.37 -9.82 -21.71
N ASN A 80 6.42 -9.07 -22.04
CA ASN A 80 7.72 -9.62 -22.44
C ASN A 80 8.61 -10.02 -21.25
N ASN A 81 8.34 -9.47 -20.06
CA ASN A 81 9.04 -9.84 -18.85
C ASN A 81 8.46 -11.12 -18.23
N GLU A 82 9.17 -11.67 -17.24
CA GLU A 82 8.66 -12.78 -16.44
C GLU A 82 7.32 -12.44 -15.79
N LYS A 83 6.44 -13.44 -15.71
CA LYS A 83 5.16 -13.32 -15.02
C LYS A 83 5.40 -12.91 -13.57
N GLN A 84 4.66 -11.91 -13.11
CA GLN A 84 4.72 -11.42 -11.74
C GLN A 84 3.62 -12.05 -10.87
N ASN A 85 3.87 -12.14 -9.57
CA ASN A 85 2.88 -12.56 -8.58
C ASN A 85 2.96 -11.64 -7.35
N PRO A 86 1.93 -10.83 -7.06
CA PRO A 86 0.66 -10.70 -7.77
C PRO A 86 0.80 -10.11 -9.19
N PRO A 87 -0.22 -10.29 -10.05
CA PRO A 87 -0.25 -9.66 -11.38
C PRO A 87 -0.12 -8.14 -11.30
N ILE A 88 0.55 -7.56 -12.30
CA ILE A 88 0.63 -6.11 -12.44
C ILE A 88 -0.72 -5.57 -12.90
N HIS A 89 -1.16 -4.49 -12.29
CA HIS A 89 -2.32 -3.72 -12.66
C HIS A 89 -1.90 -2.32 -13.07
N ILE A 90 -2.58 -1.77 -14.07
CA ILE A 90 -2.52 -0.37 -14.41
C ILE A 90 -3.92 0.23 -14.29
N TYR A 91 -4.03 1.27 -13.48
CA TYR A 91 -5.26 2.03 -13.27
C TYR A 91 -5.08 3.45 -13.82
N SER A 92 -6.18 4.05 -14.27
CA SER A 92 -6.26 5.49 -14.48
C SER A 92 -7.05 6.13 -13.35
N TYR A 93 -6.64 7.35 -12.98
CA TYR A 93 -7.31 8.19 -12.00
C TYR A 93 -7.38 9.63 -12.50
N GLN A 94 -8.26 10.42 -11.89
CA GLN A 94 -8.14 11.87 -11.88
C GLN A 94 -7.34 12.31 -10.65
N TYR A 95 -6.32 13.14 -10.86
CA TYR A 95 -5.47 13.70 -9.82
C TYR A 95 -4.97 15.08 -10.28
N ASP A 96 -5.08 16.09 -9.42
CA ASP A 96 -4.76 17.49 -9.74
C ASP A 96 -5.39 18.01 -11.05
N GLY A 97 -6.64 17.59 -11.31
CA GLY A 97 -7.39 18.00 -12.50
C GLY A 97 -6.93 17.33 -13.81
N ALA A 98 -5.98 16.41 -13.76
CA ALA A 98 -5.46 15.69 -14.91
C ALA A 98 -5.71 14.18 -14.78
N THR A 99 -5.75 13.48 -15.93
CA THR A 99 -5.69 12.02 -15.96
C THR A 99 -4.25 11.57 -15.69
N VAL A 100 -4.10 10.63 -14.76
CA VAL A 100 -2.84 9.98 -14.42
C VAL A 100 -2.98 8.47 -14.47
N TYR A 101 -1.87 7.76 -14.64
CA TYR A 101 -1.82 6.31 -14.70
C TYR A 101 -0.96 5.76 -13.59
N TYR A 102 -1.55 4.96 -12.72
CA TYR A 102 -0.88 4.26 -11.64
C TYR A 102 -0.57 2.83 -12.08
N GLU A 103 0.67 2.41 -11.89
CA GLU A 103 1.15 1.07 -12.15
C GLU A 103 1.55 0.41 -10.83
N SER A 104 0.93 -0.74 -10.54
CA SER A 104 1.21 -1.49 -9.33
C SER A 104 2.58 -2.15 -9.38
N SER A 105 3.06 -2.55 -8.21
CA SER A 105 4.29 -3.32 -8.01
C SER A 105 3.94 -4.68 -7.39
N PRO A 106 4.71 -5.76 -7.69
CA PRO A 106 4.44 -7.08 -7.14
C PRO A 106 4.86 -7.21 -5.66
N CYS A 107 5.64 -6.29 -5.12
CA CYS A 107 6.03 -6.32 -3.71
C CYS A 107 5.90 -4.95 -3.06
N CYS A 108 5.56 -4.93 -1.77
CA CYS A 108 5.36 -3.71 -1.00
C CYS A 108 6.65 -2.95 -0.68
N ASP A 109 7.82 -3.56 -0.87
CA ASP A 109 9.13 -2.90 -0.76
C ASP A 109 9.63 -2.32 -2.09
N GLN A 110 8.93 -2.61 -3.19
CA GLN A 110 9.20 -2.09 -4.52
C GLN A 110 8.25 -0.93 -4.81
N PHE A 111 8.78 0.15 -5.38
CA PHE A 111 7.99 1.33 -5.71
C PHE A 111 6.92 1.04 -6.76
N THR A 112 5.74 1.61 -6.54
CA THR A 112 4.71 1.77 -7.58
C THR A 112 5.05 2.99 -8.41
N ASN A 113 4.49 3.11 -9.62
CA ASN A 113 4.77 4.23 -10.51
C ASN A 113 3.51 5.02 -10.81
N LEU A 114 3.59 6.34 -10.72
CA LEU A 114 2.53 7.24 -11.18
C LEU A 114 3.02 8.03 -12.40
N TYR A 115 2.32 7.91 -13.51
CA TYR A 115 2.63 8.60 -14.77
C TYR A 115 1.60 9.66 -15.09
N ALA A 116 2.04 10.77 -15.68
CA ALA A 116 1.17 11.75 -16.31
C ALA A 116 0.51 11.17 -17.57
N ALA A 117 -0.48 11.88 -18.11
CA ALA A 117 -1.19 11.47 -19.33
C ALA A 117 -0.27 11.24 -20.54
N ASP A 118 0.85 11.95 -20.62
CA ASP A 118 1.86 11.85 -21.68
C ASP A 118 2.91 10.74 -21.44
N GLY A 119 2.84 10.04 -20.31
CA GLY A 119 3.75 8.96 -19.94
C GLY A 119 4.98 9.40 -19.14
N LYS A 120 5.10 10.68 -18.79
CA LYS A 120 6.16 11.13 -17.87
C LYS A 120 5.94 10.54 -16.47
N LEU A 121 6.96 9.89 -15.90
CA LEU A 121 6.95 9.47 -14.50
C LEU A 121 6.89 10.72 -13.59
N LEU A 122 5.87 10.77 -12.74
CA LEU A 122 5.65 11.85 -11.77
C LEU A 122 6.32 11.54 -10.44
N CYS A 123 6.07 10.33 -9.90
CA CYS A 123 6.49 9.94 -8.56
C CYS A 123 6.22 8.45 -8.29
N HIS A 124 6.63 8.02 -7.09
CA HIS A 124 6.32 6.72 -6.52
C HIS A 124 5.38 6.89 -5.31
N PRO A 125 4.06 6.74 -5.47
CA PRO A 125 3.12 7.03 -4.39
C PRO A 125 3.12 5.99 -3.26
N ASP A 126 3.48 4.74 -3.57
CA ASP A 126 3.52 3.63 -2.62
C ASP A 126 4.80 2.80 -2.79
N GLY A 127 5.04 1.89 -1.86
CA GLY A 127 6.18 0.97 -1.91
C GLY A 127 7.44 1.49 -1.22
N GLY A 128 8.59 0.89 -1.53
CA GLY A 128 9.87 1.19 -0.88
C GLY A 128 9.95 0.63 0.55
N LEU A 129 11.11 0.82 1.21
CA LEU A 129 11.37 0.26 2.55
C LEU A 129 10.33 0.63 3.60
N THR A 130 9.69 1.79 3.46
CA THR A 130 8.67 2.27 4.41
C THR A 130 7.24 1.98 3.97
N GLY A 131 7.04 1.50 2.73
CA GLY A 131 5.75 1.36 2.07
C GLY A 131 5.09 2.68 1.66
N ARG A 132 5.72 3.84 1.90
CA ARG A 132 5.14 5.18 1.68
C ARG A 132 5.57 5.85 0.39
N GLY A 133 6.24 5.11 -0.50
CA GLY A 133 6.74 5.69 -1.74
C GLY A 133 7.95 6.60 -1.55
N ASP A 134 8.16 7.50 -2.51
CA ASP A 134 9.30 8.43 -2.57
C ASP A 134 9.04 9.78 -1.90
N GLY A 135 7.80 10.05 -1.50
CA GLY A 135 7.39 11.30 -0.87
C GLY A 135 7.11 12.47 -1.83
N ASN A 136 7.19 12.26 -3.15
CA ASN A 136 6.97 13.32 -4.15
C ASN A 136 5.47 13.57 -4.45
N CYS A 137 4.60 12.58 -4.20
CA CYS A 137 3.14 12.72 -4.29
C CYS A 137 2.45 12.27 -2.99
N PRO A 138 2.63 13.00 -1.87
CA PRO A 138 2.23 12.56 -0.54
C PRO A 138 0.71 12.51 -0.32
N ASP A 139 -0.08 13.14 -1.19
CA ASP A 139 -1.53 13.22 -1.10
C ASP A 139 -2.26 12.38 -2.15
N PHE A 140 -1.55 11.80 -3.13
CA PHE A 140 -2.14 11.04 -4.24
C PHE A 140 -3.17 10.00 -3.78
N THR A 141 -2.82 9.19 -2.79
CA THR A 141 -3.72 8.13 -2.26
C THR A 141 -4.97 8.69 -1.59
N LYS A 142 -4.95 9.95 -1.15
CA LYS A 142 -6.08 10.62 -0.48
C LYS A 142 -6.96 11.42 -1.45
N THR A 143 -6.38 11.97 -2.50
CA THR A 143 -7.07 12.96 -3.37
C THR A 143 -7.40 12.41 -4.76
N ARG A 144 -6.83 11.28 -5.17
CA ARG A 144 -7.18 10.64 -6.45
C ARG A 144 -8.65 10.22 -6.49
N THR A 145 -9.27 10.38 -7.65
CA THR A 145 -10.67 9.98 -7.89
C THR A 145 -10.80 9.22 -9.21
N ASP A 146 -12.01 8.77 -9.53
CA ASP A 146 -12.36 8.14 -10.81
C ASP A 146 -11.46 6.95 -11.20
N GLU A 147 -11.18 6.07 -10.24
CA GLU A 147 -10.42 4.85 -10.45
C GLU A 147 -11.05 4.00 -11.56
N LYS A 148 -10.25 3.68 -12.58
CA LYS A 148 -10.63 2.76 -13.65
C LYS A 148 -9.48 1.83 -13.94
N LEU A 149 -9.74 0.52 -13.91
CA LEU A 149 -8.79 -0.47 -14.39
C LEU A 149 -8.57 -0.27 -15.89
N VAL A 150 -7.34 -0.03 -16.30
CA VAL A 150 -6.95 0.13 -17.70
C VAL A 150 -6.42 -1.18 -18.26
N TRP A 151 -5.65 -1.90 -17.46
CA TRP A 151 -5.07 -3.19 -17.84
C TRP A 151 -4.65 -3.98 -16.60
N GLN A 152 -4.68 -5.30 -16.71
CA GLN A 152 -4.14 -6.25 -15.75
C GLN A 152 -3.37 -7.31 -16.54
N ASP A 153 -2.20 -7.75 -16.05
CA ASP A 153 -1.48 -8.88 -16.64
C ASP A 153 -2.37 -10.13 -16.63
N PRO A 154 -2.71 -10.69 -17.80
CA PRO A 154 -3.62 -11.84 -17.87
C PRO A 154 -2.94 -13.18 -17.52
N ARG A 155 -1.61 -13.20 -17.31
CA ARG A 155 -0.83 -14.43 -17.16
C ARG A 155 -0.86 -15.00 -15.76
#